data_AF-A0A165M0E7-F1
#
_entry.id   AF-A0A165M0E7-F1
#
_cell.length_a   1.000
_cell.length_b   1.000
_cell.length_c   1.000
_cell.angle_alpha   90.00
_cell.angle_beta   90.00
_cell.angle_gamma   90.00
#
_symmetry.space_group_name_H-M   'P 1'
#
loop_
_entity.id
_entity.type
_entity.pdbx_description
1 polymer ?
#
loop_
_entity_poly.entity_id
_entity_poly.type
_entity_poly.pdbx_seq_one_letter_code
_entity_poly.pdbx_strand_id
1 'polypeptide(L)'
;MFDGNTRTSFVLHAYLLLGCGDMPAVAKLMRMKGHNGLYSCRFCKIRGVRIPGARGNALYTPLDRSTHPEAGDTPRYDPAALPLRTHDEMLRQALEVDLASGTRAETLSRDYGINETPILAALPSVRLDLSFPVEFMHLVWLNLIPNLVLLYTGRYKDLDQGTGLYEFAAAVWEQIGRATAASGSTMPSAFGARVPNLAKDKTYMIAETWCIWTLHIAPVVLRGRFENDKYYHHFMELVRLLRICVQLELTDADVQEIREGFCSWVQKFEKYFYQYDPDRLSTCVTTVHGLLHIADSIERMGPVGCYWSFLMERFCSSLRPAITSRRNPYASIDRYVLDRTLIDQVRLLNNLNGRNRTFHEQKRPVTKKEYHISSYPASVLMRPQRVVPLVKADRERIARHLSVRFGANAKAFLQYVPERIETWGKVRRLDDGDTVHARGMVKLRRTDRDMSFVRYALEEDKYKNRPKRKPEFVRKEYFGQLQYIYILSLPALPKYKQPEPQTLLLACVTDCAGLSQPNSVGIRYYSGKMGTSQVIDLASIECVIGRVEDRGQVAIIDRSNEFSRVIIPEDDE
;
A
#
# COMPACT_ATOMS: atom_id res chain seq x y z
N MET A 1 17.80 -2.49 33.14
CA MET A 1 17.64 -3.57 32.14
C MET A 1 19.01 -4.24 31.95
N PHE A 2 19.08 -5.45 31.38
CA PHE A 2 20.34 -6.17 31.15
C PHE A 2 20.63 -6.27 29.66
N ASP A 3 21.81 -5.85 29.23
CA ASP A 3 22.27 -6.01 27.85
C ASP A 3 22.92 -7.40 27.70
N GLY A 4 22.31 -8.25 26.87
CA GLY A 4 22.79 -9.61 26.64
C GLY A 4 24.08 -9.71 25.82
N ASN A 5 24.41 -8.69 25.04
CA ASN A 5 25.61 -8.63 24.21
C ASN A 5 26.83 -8.21 25.05
N THR A 6 26.69 -7.15 25.82
CA THR A 6 27.77 -6.64 26.69
C THR A 6 27.82 -7.32 28.06
N ARG A 7 26.77 -8.06 28.42
CA ARG A 7 26.58 -8.69 29.74
C ARG A 7 26.61 -7.70 30.91
N THR A 8 26.19 -6.46 30.67
CA THR A 8 26.15 -5.40 31.69
C THR A 8 24.72 -4.95 32.00
N SER A 9 24.53 -4.47 33.22
CA SER A 9 23.30 -3.78 33.59
C SER A 9 23.37 -2.32 33.12
N PHE A 10 22.27 -1.82 32.58
CA PHE A 10 22.14 -0.41 32.20
C PHE A 10 20.79 0.16 32.64
N VAL A 11 20.75 1.48 32.82
CA VAL A 11 19.51 2.22 33.06
C VAL A 11 18.85 2.48 31.71
N LEU A 12 17.62 1.96 31.52
CA LEU A 12 16.82 2.29 30.35
C LEU A 12 15.98 3.53 30.68
N HIS A 13 16.21 4.63 29.97
CA HIS A 13 15.26 5.75 29.92
C HIS A 13 14.29 5.53 28.75
N ALA A 14 13.02 5.31 29.04
CA ALA A 14 11.97 5.19 28.03
C ALA A 14 11.09 6.42 28.05
N TYR A 15 10.88 7.01 26.87
CA TYR A 15 10.03 8.18 26.68
C TYR A 15 8.87 7.82 25.75
N LEU A 16 7.65 8.09 26.17
CA LEU A 16 6.49 7.93 25.30
C LEU A 16 6.39 9.16 24.39
N LEU A 17 6.60 8.97 23.09
CA LEU A 17 6.59 10.05 22.11
C LEU A 17 5.24 10.14 21.36
N LEU A 18 4.58 8.99 21.17
CA LEU A 18 3.41 8.87 20.31
C LEU A 18 2.37 7.90 20.89
N GLY A 19 1.10 8.28 20.78
CA GLY A 19 -0.06 7.41 21.00
C GLY A 19 -0.91 7.31 19.73
N CYS A 20 -1.12 6.09 19.24
CA CYS A 20 -1.98 5.80 18.10
C CYS A 20 -3.07 4.78 18.45
N GLY A 21 -4.12 4.75 17.64
CA GLY A 21 -5.27 3.88 17.79
C GLY A 21 -6.45 4.39 16.98
N ASP A 22 -7.54 3.63 16.96
CA ASP A 22 -8.77 4.08 16.32
C ASP A 22 -9.28 5.42 16.93
N MET A 23 -10.15 6.12 16.19
CA MET A 23 -10.62 7.45 16.62
C MET A 23 -11.23 7.45 18.04
N PRO A 24 -12.05 6.45 18.44
CA PRO A 24 -12.55 6.35 19.82
C PRO A 24 -11.46 6.13 20.87
N ALA A 25 -10.47 5.26 20.62
CA ALA A 25 -9.39 4.99 21.57
C ALA A 25 -8.53 6.23 21.78
N VAL A 26 -8.13 6.92 20.71
CA VAL A 26 -7.33 8.15 20.81
C VAL A 26 -8.13 9.26 21.50
N ALA A 27 -9.43 9.40 21.21
CA ALA A 27 -10.27 10.37 21.93
C ALA A 27 -10.30 10.08 23.44
N LYS A 28 -10.33 8.80 23.86
CA LYS A 28 -10.24 8.43 25.28
C LYS A 28 -8.86 8.73 25.87
N LEU A 29 -7.78 8.39 25.17
CA LEU A 29 -6.40 8.67 25.61
C LEU A 29 -6.17 10.16 25.82
N MET A 30 -6.71 10.99 24.94
CA MET A 30 -6.62 12.45 24.97
C MET A 30 -7.74 13.11 25.78
N ARG A 31 -8.62 12.32 26.42
CA ARG A 31 -9.80 12.81 27.16
C ARG A 31 -10.66 13.81 26.36
N MET A 32 -10.78 13.61 25.05
CA MET A 32 -11.62 14.44 24.19
C MET A 32 -13.07 13.92 24.13
N LYS A 33 -14.02 14.82 23.84
CA LYS A 33 -15.44 14.45 23.59
C LYS A 33 -15.61 13.50 22.40
N GLY A 34 -14.67 13.50 21.46
CA GLY A 34 -14.70 12.66 20.25
C GLY A 34 -15.66 13.17 19.18
N HIS A 35 -16.13 12.27 18.31
CA HIS A 35 -16.85 12.61 17.08
C HIS A 35 -18.19 13.34 17.27
N ASN A 36 -18.84 13.21 18.43
CA ASN A 36 -20.08 13.93 18.77
C ASN A 36 -19.84 15.23 19.54
N GLY A 37 -18.58 15.65 19.72
CA GLY A 37 -18.25 16.93 20.35
C GLY A 37 -18.50 18.10 19.40
N LEU A 38 -18.87 19.25 19.97
CA LEU A 38 -19.02 20.51 19.22
C LEU A 38 -17.73 20.89 18.48
N TYR A 39 -16.57 20.54 19.05
CA TYR A 39 -15.25 20.66 18.45
C TYR A 39 -14.60 19.28 18.39
N SER A 40 -15.11 18.44 17.49
CA SER A 40 -14.74 17.02 17.38
C SER A 40 -13.33 16.76 16.84
N CYS A 41 -12.77 17.71 16.08
CA CYS A 41 -11.41 17.61 15.59
C CYS A 41 -10.39 17.84 16.72
N ARG A 42 -9.42 16.92 16.84
CA ARG A 42 -8.34 17.04 17.81
C ARG A 42 -7.23 18.01 17.42
N PHE A 43 -7.15 18.37 16.15
CA PHE A 43 -6.09 19.22 15.61
C PHE A 43 -6.52 20.68 15.48
N CYS A 44 -7.79 20.94 15.18
CA CYS A 44 -8.29 22.29 14.94
C CYS A 44 -9.60 22.58 15.69
N LYS A 45 -9.99 23.86 15.67
CA LYS A 45 -11.12 24.44 16.38
C LYS A 45 -12.29 24.74 15.45
N ILE A 46 -12.44 24.01 14.35
CA ILE A 46 -13.65 24.12 13.53
C ILE A 46 -14.83 23.58 14.33
N ARG A 47 -15.85 24.43 14.50
CA ARG A 47 -17.09 24.09 15.18
C ARG A 47 -17.94 23.20 14.27
N GLY A 48 -18.31 22.02 14.75
CA GLY A 48 -19.28 21.16 14.09
C GLY A 48 -20.68 21.78 14.06
N VAL A 49 -21.42 21.51 13.01
CA VAL A 49 -22.80 21.96 12.80
C VAL A 49 -23.74 20.77 12.60
N ARG A 50 -25.02 20.95 12.91
CA ARG A 50 -26.07 19.93 12.76
C ARG A 50 -26.87 20.20 11.50
N ILE A 51 -27.42 19.15 10.89
CA ILE A 51 -28.40 19.30 9.80
C ILE A 51 -29.59 20.13 10.33
N PRO A 52 -30.03 21.18 9.61
CA PRO A 52 -31.15 22.02 10.04
C PRO A 52 -32.41 21.20 10.32
N GLY A 53 -33.06 21.46 11.46
CA GLY A 53 -34.31 20.78 11.84
C GLY A 53 -34.18 19.28 12.15
N ALA A 54 -32.98 18.69 12.09
CA ALA A 54 -32.78 17.28 12.39
C ALA A 54 -33.01 16.97 13.88
N ARG A 55 -33.69 15.85 14.16
CA ARG A 55 -33.90 15.35 15.52
C ARG A 55 -32.64 14.73 16.16
N GLY A 56 -31.67 14.36 15.33
CA GLY A 56 -30.42 13.74 15.78
C GLY A 56 -29.36 14.75 16.24
N ASN A 57 -28.45 14.31 17.11
CA ASN A 57 -27.37 15.13 17.65
C ASN A 57 -26.04 14.99 16.87
N ALA A 58 -26.09 14.44 15.65
CA ALA A 58 -24.88 14.26 14.84
C ALA A 58 -24.33 15.62 14.36
N LEU A 59 -23.02 15.78 14.48
CA LEU A 59 -22.29 16.98 14.10
C LEU A 59 -21.36 16.69 12.92
N TYR A 60 -21.23 17.67 12.03
CA TYR A 60 -20.46 17.60 10.79
C TYR A 60 -19.56 18.82 10.68
N THR A 61 -18.45 18.69 9.96
CA THR A 61 -17.36 19.67 9.94
C THR A 61 -17.07 20.13 8.50
N PRO A 62 -17.99 20.86 7.86
CA PRO A 62 -17.76 21.42 6.52
C PRO A 62 -16.77 22.59 6.58
N LEU A 63 -16.00 22.78 5.51
CA LEU A 63 -15.20 23.98 5.26
C LEU A 63 -16.10 25.15 4.86
N ASP A 64 -17.09 24.92 3.99
CA ASP A 64 -18.07 25.94 3.62
C ASP A 64 -19.42 25.69 4.31
N ARG A 65 -19.84 26.64 5.14
CA ARG A 65 -21.17 26.67 5.78
C ARG A 65 -21.92 27.96 5.48
N SER A 66 -21.57 28.66 4.40
CA SER A 66 -22.14 29.96 4.03
C SER A 66 -23.65 29.91 3.76
N THR A 67 -24.18 28.75 3.37
CA THR A 67 -25.61 28.48 3.17
C THR A 67 -26.32 27.93 4.41
N HIS A 68 -25.57 27.62 5.48
CA HIS A 68 -26.10 26.99 6.69
C HIS A 68 -26.69 28.04 7.65
N PRO A 69 -27.85 27.79 8.29
CA PRO A 69 -28.46 28.76 9.22
C PRO A 69 -27.57 29.05 10.45
N GLU A 70 -26.76 28.07 10.88
CA GLU A 70 -25.73 28.25 11.93
C GLU A 70 -24.32 28.52 11.34
N ALA A 71 -24.21 29.36 10.30
CA ALA A 71 -22.91 29.69 9.67
C ALA A 71 -21.89 30.34 10.62
N GLY A 72 -22.36 31.00 11.68
CA GLY A 72 -21.50 31.74 12.63
C GLY A 72 -20.66 32.82 11.97
N ASP A 73 -19.64 33.32 12.70
CA ASP A 73 -18.80 34.44 12.24
C ASP A 73 -17.82 34.05 11.12
N THR A 74 -17.48 32.76 11.02
CA THR A 74 -16.59 32.23 9.98
C THR A 74 -17.38 31.30 9.07
N PRO A 75 -18.03 31.81 8.01
CA PRO A 75 -18.85 30.99 7.12
C PRO A 75 -18.02 30.08 6.20
N ARG A 76 -16.74 30.40 5.98
CA ARG A 76 -15.81 29.63 5.14
C ARG A 76 -14.45 29.52 5.82
N TYR A 77 -13.95 28.30 5.95
CA TYR A 77 -12.61 28.01 6.44
C TYR A 77 -11.65 27.81 5.27
N ASP A 78 -10.47 28.43 5.36
CA ASP A 78 -9.36 28.13 4.45
C ASP A 78 -8.69 26.81 4.88
N PRO A 79 -8.74 25.74 4.07
CA PRO A 79 -8.13 24.46 4.42
C PRO A 79 -6.59 24.55 4.61
N ALA A 80 -5.93 25.57 4.04
CA ALA A 80 -4.50 25.80 4.24
C ALA A 80 -4.17 26.58 5.53
N ALA A 81 -5.16 27.21 6.17
CA ALA A 81 -5.00 28.06 7.34
C ALA A 81 -6.06 27.77 8.41
N LEU A 82 -6.16 26.50 8.82
CA LEU A 82 -7.12 26.06 9.82
C LEU A 82 -6.79 26.63 11.22
N PRO A 83 -7.81 26.89 12.07
CA PRO A 83 -7.59 27.36 13.44
C PRO A 83 -7.08 26.20 14.32
N LEU A 84 -5.78 25.93 14.28
CA LEU A 84 -5.16 24.81 15.00
C LEU A 84 -5.21 24.99 16.53
N ARG A 85 -5.25 23.87 17.24
CA ARG A 85 -5.08 23.80 18.70
C ARG A 85 -3.58 23.74 19.04
N THR A 86 -3.20 24.28 20.20
CA THR A 86 -1.84 24.14 20.74
C THR A 86 -1.84 23.33 22.03
N HIS A 87 -0.70 22.74 22.38
CA HIS A 87 -0.53 22.00 23.63
C HIS A 87 -0.99 22.80 24.86
N ASP A 88 -0.49 24.02 25.02
CA ASP A 88 -0.75 24.87 26.18
C ASP A 88 -2.22 25.30 26.24
N GLU A 89 -2.85 25.53 25.07
CA GLU A 89 -4.27 25.80 25.00
C GLU A 89 -5.10 24.61 25.47
N MET A 90 -4.77 23.42 25.01
CA MET A 90 -5.47 22.20 25.40
C MET A 90 -5.31 21.91 26.89
N LEU A 91 -4.11 22.09 27.46
CA LEU A 91 -3.87 21.89 28.89
C LEU A 91 -4.64 22.89 29.75
N ARG A 92 -4.59 24.18 29.39
CA ARG A 92 -5.34 25.22 30.10
C ARG A 92 -6.84 24.94 30.07
N GLN A 93 -7.39 24.60 28.89
CA GLN A 93 -8.80 24.23 28.74
C GLN A 93 -9.18 23.00 29.56
N ALA A 94 -8.32 21.98 29.60
CA ALA A 94 -8.55 20.78 30.39
C ALA A 94 -8.56 21.09 31.90
N LEU A 95 -7.60 21.90 32.37
CA LEU A 95 -7.52 22.34 33.76
C LEU A 95 -8.73 23.17 34.17
N GLU A 96 -9.20 24.08 33.32
CA GLU A 96 -10.43 24.84 33.57
C GLU A 96 -11.67 23.93 33.72
N VAL A 97 -11.73 22.83 32.97
CA VAL A 97 -12.79 21.83 33.12
C VAL A 97 -12.65 21.08 34.44
N ASP A 98 -11.43 20.65 34.81
CA ASP A 98 -11.15 19.92 36.06
C ASP A 98 -11.44 20.76 37.31
N LEU A 99 -11.19 22.08 37.25
CA LEU A 99 -11.43 23.02 38.35
C LEU A 99 -12.90 23.45 38.47
N ALA A 100 -13.70 23.26 37.41
CA ALA A 100 -15.12 23.55 37.42
C ALA A 100 -15.92 22.37 38.00
N SER A 101 -17.17 22.63 38.41
CA SER A 101 -18.08 21.60 38.90
C SER A 101 -19.48 21.76 38.33
N GLY A 102 -20.24 20.66 38.33
CA GLY A 102 -21.62 20.60 37.84
C GLY A 102 -21.78 21.14 36.42
N THR A 103 -22.83 21.95 36.20
CA THR A 103 -23.18 22.52 34.90
C THR A 103 -22.07 23.34 34.25
N ARG A 104 -21.19 23.97 35.05
CA ARG A 104 -20.09 24.77 34.51
C ARG A 104 -19.04 23.89 33.84
N ALA A 105 -18.67 22.77 34.48
CA ALA A 105 -17.74 21.80 33.92
C ALA A 105 -18.29 21.18 32.63
N GLU A 106 -19.58 20.82 32.61
CA GLU A 106 -20.25 20.28 31.41
C GLU A 106 -20.24 21.28 30.25
N THR A 107 -20.50 22.56 30.53
CA THR A 107 -20.50 23.64 29.54
C THR A 107 -19.11 23.85 28.96
N LEU A 108 -18.09 24.01 29.82
CA LEU A 108 -16.69 24.14 29.38
C LEU A 108 -16.24 22.93 28.58
N SER A 109 -16.59 21.73 29.04
CA SER A 109 -16.23 20.50 28.36
C SER A 109 -16.84 20.39 26.96
N ARG A 110 -18.09 20.81 26.81
CA ARG A 110 -18.78 20.90 25.51
C ARG A 110 -18.12 21.94 24.60
N ASP A 111 -17.84 23.13 25.13
CA ASP A 111 -17.35 24.27 24.36
C ASP A 111 -15.86 24.14 24.00
N TYR A 112 -15.07 23.39 24.75
CA TYR A 112 -13.67 23.09 24.42
C TYR A 112 -13.52 21.77 23.65
N GLY A 113 -14.47 20.86 23.77
CA GLY A 113 -14.37 19.49 23.23
C GLY A 113 -13.42 18.58 24.03
N ILE A 114 -13.07 18.97 25.27
CA ILE A 114 -12.15 18.29 26.18
C ILE A 114 -12.91 17.94 27.46
N ASN A 115 -12.77 16.71 27.97
CA ASN A 115 -13.49 16.23 29.15
C ASN A 115 -12.75 16.48 30.45
N GLU A 116 -11.43 16.37 30.45
CA GLU A 116 -10.58 16.49 31.64
C GLU A 116 -9.10 16.47 31.21
N THR A 117 -8.18 16.72 32.15
CA THR A 117 -6.74 16.61 31.87
C THR A 117 -6.34 15.15 31.59
N PRO A 118 -5.72 14.84 30.43
CA PRO A 118 -5.23 13.50 30.15
C PRO A 118 -4.09 13.12 31.10
N ILE A 119 -4.11 11.88 31.64
CA ILE A 119 -2.99 11.38 32.47
C ILE A 119 -1.65 11.43 31.73
N LEU A 120 -1.68 11.25 30.41
CA LEU A 120 -0.49 11.32 29.56
C LEU A 120 0.11 12.72 29.47
N ALA A 121 -0.64 13.77 29.80
CA ALA A 121 -0.12 15.14 29.88
C ALA A 121 0.91 15.33 31.01
N ALA A 122 0.97 14.41 31.98
CA ALA A 122 2.02 14.41 33.00
C ALA A 122 3.41 14.05 32.44
N LEU A 123 3.47 13.50 31.22
CA LEU A 123 4.71 13.09 30.58
C LEU A 123 5.29 14.28 29.78
N PRO A 124 6.51 14.75 30.09
CA PRO A 124 7.11 15.89 29.38
C PRO A 124 7.43 15.57 27.91
N SER A 125 7.46 14.29 27.55
CA SER A 125 7.67 13.82 26.18
C SER A 125 6.39 13.78 25.34
N VAL A 126 5.21 14.01 25.94
CA VAL A 126 3.92 13.96 25.25
C VAL A 126 3.38 15.36 25.03
N ARG A 127 3.09 15.67 23.77
CA ARG A 127 2.42 16.91 23.37
C ARG A 127 1.05 16.60 22.81
N LEU A 128 -0.01 17.09 23.46
CA LEU A 128 -1.40 16.80 23.07
C LEU A 128 -1.75 17.19 21.62
N ASP A 129 -1.09 18.22 21.07
CA ASP A 129 -1.25 18.71 19.70
C ASP A 129 -0.41 17.93 18.67
N LEU A 130 0.64 17.21 19.09
CA LEU A 130 1.59 16.53 18.18
C LEU A 130 1.61 15.01 18.32
N SER A 131 1.62 14.47 19.54
CA SER A 131 1.88 13.06 19.86
C SER A 131 0.76 12.08 19.46
N PHE A 132 -0.32 12.56 18.86
CA PHE A 132 -1.49 11.74 18.50
C PHE A 132 -1.87 11.97 17.02
N PRO A 133 -1.05 11.48 16.06
CA PRO A 133 -1.25 11.72 14.63
C PRO A 133 -2.55 11.10 14.13
N VAL A 134 -3.04 11.56 12.97
CA VAL A 134 -4.20 10.98 12.30
C VAL A 134 -3.99 9.48 12.08
N GLU A 135 -4.89 8.62 12.57
CA GLU A 135 -4.74 7.19 12.31
C GLU A 135 -5.22 6.86 10.89
N PHE A 136 -4.26 6.69 9.98
CA PHE A 136 -4.50 6.62 8.54
C PHE A 136 -5.33 5.40 8.12
N MET A 137 -5.10 4.23 8.72
CA MET A 137 -5.74 2.98 8.32
C MET A 137 -7.26 3.04 8.52
N HIS A 138 -7.72 3.42 9.71
CA HIS A 138 -9.14 3.56 10.00
C HIS A 138 -9.73 4.74 9.25
N LEU A 139 -9.05 5.89 9.22
CA LEU A 139 -9.55 7.08 8.54
C LEU A 139 -9.87 6.79 7.07
N VAL A 140 -8.90 6.21 6.34
CA VAL A 140 -9.02 6.04 4.90
C VAL A 140 -9.72 4.72 4.58
N TRP A 141 -9.19 3.59 5.04
CA TRP A 141 -9.60 2.27 4.55
C TRP A 141 -10.90 1.77 5.16
N LEU A 142 -11.20 2.14 6.41
CA LEU A 142 -12.43 1.69 7.09
C LEU A 142 -13.54 2.73 7.12
N ASN A 143 -13.25 4.00 6.83
CA ASN A 143 -14.26 5.05 6.84
C ASN A 143 -14.40 5.76 5.48
N LEU A 144 -13.36 6.46 4.99
CA LEU A 144 -13.47 7.26 3.76
C LEU A 144 -13.88 6.43 2.54
N ILE A 145 -13.13 5.37 2.22
CA ILE A 145 -13.37 4.57 1.02
C ILE A 145 -14.74 3.86 1.09
N PRO A 146 -15.13 3.20 2.19
CA PRO A 146 -16.48 2.66 2.31
C PRO A 146 -17.57 3.71 2.14
N ASN A 147 -17.40 4.92 2.70
CA ASN A 147 -18.36 6.01 2.53
C ASN A 147 -18.48 6.48 1.07
N LEU A 148 -17.37 6.58 0.34
CA LEU A 148 -17.39 6.86 -1.10
C LEU A 148 -18.13 5.78 -1.88
N VAL A 149 -17.92 4.50 -1.55
CA VAL A 149 -18.67 3.40 -2.19
C VAL A 149 -20.16 3.46 -1.86
N LEU A 150 -20.54 3.85 -0.64
CA LEU A 150 -21.95 4.06 -0.30
C LEU A 150 -22.55 5.21 -1.12
N LEU A 151 -21.82 6.32 -1.32
CA LEU A 151 -22.23 7.43 -2.18
C LEU A 151 -22.39 6.96 -3.63
N TYR A 152 -21.39 6.27 -4.20
CA TYR A 152 -21.43 5.77 -5.58
C TYR A 152 -22.49 4.68 -5.80
N THR A 153 -23.11 4.14 -4.76
CA THR A 153 -24.14 3.10 -4.88
C THR A 153 -25.51 3.55 -4.36
N GLY A 154 -25.71 4.85 -4.09
CA GLY A 154 -27.00 5.39 -3.62
C GLY A 154 -27.44 4.81 -2.27
N ARG A 155 -26.49 4.41 -1.41
CA ARG A 155 -26.74 3.77 -0.11
C ARG A 155 -26.18 4.57 1.06
N TYR A 156 -25.82 5.83 0.84
CA TYR A 156 -25.24 6.68 1.87
C TYR A 156 -26.34 7.44 2.63
N LYS A 157 -26.68 6.97 3.84
CA LYS A 157 -27.56 7.69 4.80
C LYS A 157 -28.86 8.21 4.18
N ASP A 158 -29.48 7.42 3.30
CA ASP A 158 -30.72 7.75 2.59
C ASP A 158 -30.67 9.07 1.77
N LEU A 159 -29.47 9.58 1.48
CA LEU A 159 -29.28 10.69 0.56
C LEU A 159 -29.34 10.21 -0.89
N ASP A 160 -30.03 11.00 -1.72
CA ASP A 160 -29.89 10.92 -3.17
C ASP A 160 -28.59 11.58 -3.64
N GLN A 161 -28.37 11.64 -4.95
CA GLN A 161 -27.23 12.34 -5.55
C GLN A 161 -27.39 13.87 -5.69
N GLY A 162 -28.53 14.44 -5.31
CA GLY A 162 -28.84 15.86 -5.46
C GLY A 162 -28.69 16.32 -6.91
N THR A 163 -27.90 17.38 -7.12
CA THR A 163 -27.52 17.89 -8.44
C THR A 163 -26.38 17.11 -9.11
N GLY A 164 -25.89 16.05 -8.46
CA GLY A 164 -24.80 15.21 -8.92
C GLY A 164 -25.23 14.04 -9.80
N LEU A 165 -24.24 13.39 -10.44
CA LEU A 165 -24.41 12.20 -11.29
C LEU A 165 -23.30 11.18 -10.98
N TYR A 166 -23.16 10.85 -9.69
CA TYR A 166 -22.08 10.00 -9.18
C TYR A 166 -22.52 8.57 -8.84
N GLU A 167 -23.82 8.29 -8.88
CA GLU A 167 -24.34 6.96 -8.58
C GLU A 167 -24.20 6.02 -9.77
N PHE A 168 -23.75 4.80 -9.51
CA PHE A 168 -23.75 3.72 -10.49
C PHE A 168 -25.11 3.02 -10.53
N ALA A 169 -25.59 2.75 -11.73
CA ALA A 169 -26.66 1.77 -11.92
C ALA A 169 -26.28 0.40 -11.31
N ALA A 170 -27.25 -0.31 -10.73
CA ALA A 170 -26.99 -1.58 -10.04
C ALA A 170 -26.27 -2.62 -10.92
N ALA A 171 -26.61 -2.69 -12.21
CA ALA A 171 -25.96 -3.58 -13.17
C ALA A 171 -24.48 -3.24 -13.39
N VAL A 172 -24.12 -1.95 -13.36
CA VAL A 172 -22.74 -1.46 -13.47
C VAL A 172 -21.97 -1.84 -12.20
N TRP A 173 -22.56 -1.65 -11.02
CA TRP A 173 -21.93 -2.05 -9.75
C TRP A 173 -21.69 -3.56 -9.66
N GLU A 174 -22.65 -4.37 -10.13
CA GLU A 174 -22.49 -5.82 -10.22
C GLU A 174 -21.35 -6.25 -11.16
N GLN A 175 -21.13 -5.52 -12.26
CA GLN A 175 -19.98 -5.76 -13.14
C GLN A 175 -18.66 -5.40 -12.47
N ILE A 176 -18.59 -4.25 -11.77
CA ILE A 176 -17.43 -3.84 -10.97
C ILE A 176 -17.09 -4.91 -9.94
N GLY A 177 -18.10 -5.45 -9.26
CA GLY A 177 -17.96 -6.52 -8.28
C GLY A 177 -17.37 -7.80 -8.87
N ARG A 178 -17.86 -8.22 -10.04
CA ARG A 178 -17.33 -9.41 -10.74
C ARG A 178 -15.89 -9.22 -11.21
N ALA A 179 -15.57 -8.08 -11.82
CA ALA A 179 -14.21 -7.78 -12.28
C ALA A 179 -13.21 -7.73 -11.10
N THR A 180 -13.63 -7.15 -9.97
CA THR A 180 -12.82 -7.12 -8.74
C THR A 180 -12.52 -8.52 -8.21
N ALA A 181 -13.51 -9.41 -8.13
CA ALA A 181 -13.27 -10.76 -7.65
C ALA A 181 -12.41 -11.58 -8.63
N ALA A 182 -12.60 -11.38 -9.94
CA ALA A 182 -11.84 -12.07 -10.99
C ALA A 182 -10.35 -11.72 -10.94
N SER A 183 -9.99 -10.46 -10.62
CA SER A 183 -8.59 -10.05 -10.50
C SER A 183 -7.83 -10.78 -9.39
N GLY A 184 -8.53 -11.39 -8.43
CA GLY A 184 -7.91 -12.21 -7.38
C GLY A 184 -7.07 -13.37 -7.92
N SER A 185 -7.30 -13.82 -9.15
CA SER A 185 -6.50 -14.89 -9.79
C SER A 185 -5.28 -14.37 -10.57
N THR A 186 -5.24 -13.07 -10.87
CA THR A 186 -4.20 -12.43 -11.67
C THR A 186 -3.39 -11.39 -10.89
N MET A 187 -3.77 -11.13 -9.63
CA MET A 187 -3.02 -10.36 -8.66
C MET A 187 -2.15 -11.29 -7.80
N PRO A 188 -0.81 -11.21 -7.90
CA PRO A 188 0.13 -11.98 -7.08
C PRO A 188 -0.14 -11.87 -5.58
N SER A 189 0.22 -12.89 -4.80
CA SER A 189 0.09 -12.84 -3.34
C SER A 189 0.92 -11.73 -2.69
N ALA A 190 1.95 -11.27 -3.40
CA ALA A 190 2.75 -10.09 -3.10
C ALA A 190 1.94 -8.80 -2.85
N PHE A 191 0.77 -8.69 -3.49
CA PHE A 191 -0.14 -7.56 -3.35
C PHE A 191 -1.10 -7.71 -2.17
N GLY A 192 -1.05 -8.83 -1.43
CA GLY A 192 -1.93 -9.12 -0.31
C GLY A 192 -3.14 -9.99 -0.65
N ALA A 193 -4.16 -9.92 0.20
CA ALA A 193 -5.38 -10.75 0.12
C ALA A 193 -6.14 -10.64 -1.22
N ARG A 194 -6.94 -11.66 -1.55
CA ARG A 194 -7.88 -11.57 -2.70
C ARG A 194 -9.01 -10.64 -2.28
N VAL A 195 -9.30 -9.63 -3.09
CA VAL A 195 -10.46 -8.76 -2.84
C VAL A 195 -11.74 -9.51 -3.25
N PRO A 196 -12.74 -9.61 -2.37
CA PRO A 196 -13.99 -10.30 -2.67
C PRO A 196 -14.84 -9.51 -3.68
N ASN A 197 -15.96 -10.10 -4.10
CA ASN A 197 -16.96 -9.38 -4.87
C ASN A 197 -17.70 -8.39 -3.96
N LEU A 198 -17.22 -7.15 -3.89
CA LEU A 198 -17.80 -6.08 -3.07
C LEU A 198 -19.27 -5.71 -3.38
N ALA A 199 -19.83 -6.17 -4.50
CA ALA A 199 -21.25 -6.02 -4.80
C ALA A 199 -22.12 -7.04 -4.05
N LYS A 200 -21.58 -8.22 -3.74
CA LYS A 200 -22.32 -9.34 -3.14
C LYS A 200 -21.88 -9.70 -1.73
N ASP A 201 -20.58 -9.63 -1.45
CA ASP A 201 -19.99 -10.04 -0.19
C ASP A 201 -19.08 -8.93 0.34
N LYS A 202 -19.52 -8.31 1.44
CA LYS A 202 -18.77 -7.29 2.17
C LYS A 202 -18.09 -7.84 3.43
N THR A 203 -18.30 -9.12 3.76
CA THR A 203 -17.79 -9.75 5.00
C THR A 203 -16.28 -9.67 5.08
N TYR A 204 -15.61 -9.86 3.94
CA TYR A 204 -14.15 -9.82 3.84
C TYR A 204 -13.60 -8.48 3.32
N MET A 205 -14.43 -7.43 3.27
CA MET A 205 -13.98 -6.07 2.95
C MET A 205 -13.41 -5.38 4.19
N ILE A 206 -12.23 -5.85 4.61
CA ILE A 206 -11.42 -5.31 5.70
C ILE A 206 -10.43 -4.23 5.20
N ALA A 207 -9.73 -3.56 6.11
CA ALA A 207 -8.78 -2.49 5.79
C ALA A 207 -7.77 -2.88 4.70
N GLU A 208 -7.18 -4.09 4.77
CA GLU A 208 -6.24 -4.60 3.77
C GLU A 208 -6.89 -4.67 2.38
N THR A 209 -8.08 -5.28 2.27
CA THR A 209 -8.77 -5.43 0.98
C THR A 209 -9.30 -4.11 0.43
N TRP A 210 -9.67 -3.15 1.28
CA TRP A 210 -10.02 -1.79 0.85
C TRP A 210 -8.81 -1.03 0.32
N CYS A 211 -7.66 -1.16 0.97
CA CYS A 211 -6.40 -0.60 0.50
C CYS A 211 -6.03 -1.16 -0.88
N ILE A 212 -6.00 -2.49 -1.02
CA ILE A 212 -5.70 -3.16 -2.30
C ILE A 212 -6.69 -2.75 -3.39
N TRP A 213 -7.99 -2.76 -3.07
CA TRP A 213 -9.01 -2.38 -4.02
C TRP A 213 -8.81 -0.94 -4.49
N THR A 214 -8.65 0.00 -3.57
CA THR A 214 -8.51 1.43 -3.87
C THR A 214 -7.26 1.73 -4.69
N LEU A 215 -6.11 1.18 -4.31
CA LEU A 215 -4.83 1.54 -4.92
C LEU A 215 -4.58 0.81 -6.26
N HIS A 216 -5.13 -0.40 -6.42
CA HIS A 216 -4.75 -1.28 -7.52
C HIS A 216 -5.91 -1.69 -8.43
N ILE A 217 -7.13 -1.84 -7.92
CA ILE A 217 -8.25 -2.41 -8.70
C ILE A 217 -9.23 -1.33 -9.16
N ALA A 218 -9.69 -0.48 -8.24
CA ALA A 218 -10.63 0.61 -8.47
C ALA A 218 -10.23 1.56 -9.63
N PRO A 219 -8.95 1.94 -9.81
CA PRO A 219 -8.53 2.75 -10.96
C PRO A 219 -8.86 2.10 -12.31
N VAL A 220 -8.93 0.78 -12.35
CA VAL A 220 -9.24 0.03 -13.57
C VAL A 220 -10.74 -0.16 -13.70
N VAL A 221 -11.37 -0.70 -12.65
CA VAL A 221 -12.77 -1.14 -12.73
C VAL A 221 -13.77 0.02 -12.71
N LEU A 222 -13.40 1.21 -12.20
CA LEU A 222 -14.27 2.39 -12.18
C LEU A 222 -14.14 3.27 -13.44
N ARG A 223 -13.09 3.07 -14.25
CA ARG A 223 -12.78 3.94 -15.40
C ARG A 223 -13.93 4.00 -16.40
N GLY A 224 -14.42 5.18 -16.76
CA GLY A 224 -15.51 5.34 -17.74
C GLY A 224 -16.77 4.55 -17.38
N ARG A 225 -17.12 4.52 -16.08
CA ARG A 225 -18.39 3.98 -15.58
C ARG A 225 -19.27 5.03 -14.91
N PHE A 226 -18.71 6.17 -14.54
CA PHE A 226 -19.52 7.30 -14.08
C PHE A 226 -20.17 7.96 -15.29
N GLU A 227 -21.38 8.48 -15.12
CA GLU A 227 -22.03 9.27 -16.17
C GLU A 227 -21.26 10.56 -16.46
N ASN A 228 -20.65 11.13 -15.42
CA ASN A 228 -19.74 12.25 -15.53
C ASN A 228 -18.34 11.88 -15.01
N ASP A 229 -17.36 11.89 -15.90
CA ASP A 229 -15.97 11.51 -15.60
C ASP A 229 -15.29 12.38 -14.53
N LYS A 230 -15.86 13.54 -14.15
CA LYS A 230 -15.33 14.36 -13.04
C LYS A 230 -15.24 13.58 -11.72
N TYR A 231 -16.14 12.63 -11.47
CA TYR A 231 -16.13 11.81 -10.26
C TYR A 231 -15.03 10.75 -10.31
N TYR A 232 -14.79 10.17 -11.49
CA TYR A 232 -13.63 9.31 -11.71
C TYR A 232 -12.33 10.08 -11.51
N HIS A 233 -12.19 11.27 -12.09
CA HIS A 233 -11.01 12.11 -11.92
C HIS A 233 -10.78 12.51 -10.46
N HIS A 234 -11.84 12.89 -9.73
CA HIS A 234 -11.77 13.17 -8.30
C HIS A 234 -11.34 11.95 -7.48
N PHE A 235 -11.83 10.75 -7.81
CA PHE A 235 -11.34 9.52 -7.19
C PHE A 235 -9.88 9.22 -7.55
N MET A 236 -9.45 9.48 -8.79
CA MET A 236 -8.07 9.27 -9.21
C MET A 236 -7.09 10.26 -8.57
N GLU A 237 -7.51 11.51 -8.32
CA GLU A 237 -6.77 12.47 -7.51
C GLU A 237 -6.55 11.92 -6.09
N LEU A 238 -7.58 11.35 -5.46
CA LEU A 238 -7.44 10.68 -4.17
C LEU A 238 -6.44 9.52 -4.24
N VAL A 239 -6.56 8.64 -5.24
CA VAL A 239 -5.66 7.49 -5.39
C VAL A 239 -4.21 7.94 -5.54
N ARG A 240 -3.93 9.03 -6.26
CA ARG A 240 -2.59 9.61 -6.36
C ARG A 240 -2.04 10.01 -4.98
N LEU A 241 -2.80 10.80 -4.23
CA LEU A 241 -2.39 11.26 -2.89
C LEU A 241 -2.19 10.10 -1.90
N LEU A 242 -3.10 9.11 -1.93
CA LEU A 242 -3.00 7.94 -1.08
C LEU A 242 -1.79 7.07 -1.42
N ARG A 243 -1.39 6.99 -2.70
CA ARG A 243 -0.17 6.28 -3.11
C ARG A 243 1.09 6.95 -2.58
N ILE A 244 1.10 8.27 -2.47
CA ILE A 244 2.20 9.01 -1.85
C ILE A 244 2.21 8.74 -0.35
N CYS A 245 1.06 8.85 0.33
CA CYS A 245 0.98 8.64 1.78
C CYS A 245 1.52 7.26 2.25
N VAL A 246 1.37 6.20 1.44
CA VAL A 246 1.78 4.83 1.80
C VAL A 246 3.21 4.47 1.41
N GLN A 247 4.01 5.43 0.92
CA GLN A 247 5.41 5.21 0.61
C GLN A 247 6.22 4.95 1.87
N LEU A 248 7.32 4.22 1.73
CA LEU A 248 8.24 3.95 2.84
C LEU A 248 9.09 5.17 3.18
N GLU A 249 9.39 5.99 2.18
CA GLU A 249 10.18 7.21 2.27
C GLU A 249 9.41 8.33 1.57
N LEU A 250 9.50 9.53 2.11
CA LEU A 250 8.76 10.71 1.64
C LEU A 250 9.71 11.90 1.64
N THR A 251 9.74 12.65 0.54
CA THR A 251 10.45 13.92 0.48
C THR A 251 9.57 15.07 0.97
N ASP A 252 10.16 16.22 1.27
CA ASP A 252 9.40 17.43 1.62
C ASP A 252 8.44 17.85 0.50
N ALA A 253 8.83 17.63 -0.76
CA ALA A 253 7.98 17.89 -1.92
C ALA A 253 6.76 16.96 -1.95
N ASP A 254 6.92 15.69 -1.58
CA ASP A 254 5.81 14.74 -1.45
C ASP A 254 4.83 15.18 -0.35
N VAL A 255 5.34 15.60 0.81
CA VAL A 255 4.52 16.10 1.92
C VAL A 255 3.76 17.37 1.51
N GLN A 256 4.39 18.27 0.77
CA GLN A 256 3.72 19.47 0.24
C GLN A 256 2.64 19.10 -0.78
N GLU A 257 2.90 18.15 -1.68
CA GLU A 257 1.90 17.66 -2.63
C GLU A 257 0.70 17.02 -1.91
N ILE A 258 0.94 16.26 -0.83
CA ILE A 258 -0.12 15.71 0.02
C ILE A 258 -0.96 16.83 0.63
N ARG A 259 -0.31 17.85 1.19
CA ARG A 259 -0.95 18.99 1.88
C ARG A 259 -1.88 19.75 0.94
N GLU A 260 -1.36 20.24 -0.18
CA GLU A 260 -2.13 20.99 -1.17
C GLU A 260 -3.19 20.11 -1.85
N GLY A 261 -2.82 18.86 -2.14
CA GLY A 261 -3.68 17.88 -2.76
C GLY A 261 -4.93 17.58 -1.94
N PHE A 262 -4.79 17.32 -0.64
CA PHE A 262 -5.94 17.07 0.22
C PHE A 262 -6.80 18.32 0.45
N CYS A 263 -6.19 19.52 0.52
CA CYS A 263 -6.95 20.77 0.55
C CYS A 263 -7.87 20.89 -0.68
N SER A 264 -7.30 20.73 -1.89
CA SER A 264 -8.05 20.77 -3.15
C SER A 264 -9.11 19.65 -3.21
N TRP A 265 -8.75 18.45 -2.79
CA TRP A 265 -9.63 17.29 -2.86
C TRP A 265 -10.86 17.43 -1.97
N VAL A 266 -10.69 17.92 -0.74
CA VAL A 266 -11.80 18.16 0.21
C VAL A 266 -12.73 19.27 -0.30
N GLN A 267 -12.18 20.36 -0.84
CA GLN A 267 -13.00 21.42 -1.45
C GLN A 267 -13.84 20.89 -2.64
N LYS A 268 -13.24 20.06 -3.50
CA LYS A 268 -13.98 19.39 -4.59
C LYS A 268 -14.99 18.40 -4.06
N PHE A 269 -14.68 17.66 -3.00
CA PHE A 269 -15.62 16.76 -2.35
C PHE A 269 -16.86 17.53 -1.85
N GLU A 270 -16.66 18.67 -1.20
CA GLU A 270 -17.77 19.51 -0.76
C GLU A 270 -18.59 20.02 -1.96
N LYS A 271 -17.94 20.46 -3.03
CA LYS A 271 -18.64 20.85 -4.26
C LYS A 271 -19.47 19.72 -4.88
N TYR A 272 -18.95 18.49 -4.85
CA TYR A 272 -19.50 17.37 -5.61
C TYR A 272 -20.55 16.54 -4.85
N PHE A 273 -20.37 16.37 -3.54
CA PHE A 273 -21.22 15.49 -2.72
C PHE A 273 -22.07 16.27 -1.71
N TYR A 274 -21.47 17.21 -0.98
CA TYR A 274 -22.19 18.10 -0.06
C TYR A 274 -23.02 19.15 -0.81
N GLN A 275 -22.52 19.63 -1.95
CA GLN A 275 -23.18 20.59 -2.83
C GLN A 275 -23.55 21.92 -2.15
N TYR A 276 -22.92 22.21 -1.02
CA TYR A 276 -23.21 23.37 -0.17
C TYR A 276 -24.68 23.43 0.27
N ASP A 277 -25.32 22.27 0.38
CA ASP A 277 -26.70 22.13 0.82
C ASP A 277 -26.72 21.61 2.27
N PRO A 278 -27.23 22.40 3.23
CA PRO A 278 -27.34 21.99 4.63
C PRO A 278 -28.05 20.65 4.87
N ASP A 279 -28.98 20.23 4.00
CA ASP A 279 -29.66 18.93 4.13
C ASP A 279 -28.74 17.76 3.77
N ARG A 280 -27.70 18.02 3.00
CA ARG A 280 -26.66 17.05 2.59
C ARG A 280 -25.44 17.07 3.50
N LEU A 281 -25.45 17.89 4.55
CA LEU A 281 -24.34 18.07 5.49
C LEU A 281 -23.82 16.76 6.07
N SER A 282 -24.64 15.71 6.07
CA SER A 282 -24.24 14.37 6.51
C SER A 282 -23.04 13.78 5.74
N THR A 283 -22.67 14.30 4.57
CA THR A 283 -21.46 13.94 3.81
C THR A 283 -20.17 14.53 4.39
N CYS A 284 -20.25 15.66 5.12
CA CYS A 284 -19.11 16.39 5.70
C CYS A 284 -18.67 15.79 7.04
N VAL A 285 -18.45 14.48 7.06
CA VAL A 285 -18.03 13.74 8.24
C VAL A 285 -16.59 14.07 8.65
N THR A 286 -16.28 13.87 9.92
CA THR A 286 -14.93 14.07 10.48
C THR A 286 -13.84 13.29 9.75
N THR A 287 -14.19 12.21 9.05
CA THR A 287 -13.22 11.41 8.29
C THR A 287 -12.80 12.10 6.99
N VAL A 288 -13.66 12.92 6.38
CA VAL A 288 -13.30 13.77 5.23
C VAL A 288 -12.44 14.92 5.72
N HIS A 289 -12.86 15.59 6.80
CA HIS A 289 -12.07 16.67 7.41
C HIS A 289 -10.68 16.20 7.88
N GLY A 290 -10.57 14.98 8.40
CA GLY A 290 -9.32 14.39 8.88
C GLY A 290 -8.22 14.30 7.82
N LEU A 291 -8.57 14.32 6.52
CA LEU A 291 -7.61 14.32 5.42
C LEU A 291 -6.72 15.56 5.41
N LEU A 292 -7.25 16.70 5.87
CA LEU A 292 -6.51 17.96 5.95
C LEU A 292 -5.34 17.91 6.93
N HIS A 293 -5.33 16.94 7.86
CA HIS A 293 -4.31 16.80 8.90
C HIS A 293 -3.32 15.65 8.63
N ILE A 294 -3.42 14.97 7.47
CA ILE A 294 -2.52 13.86 7.12
C ILE A 294 -1.09 14.38 6.90
N ALA A 295 -0.91 15.48 6.15
CA ALA A 295 0.41 16.05 5.89
C ALA A 295 1.12 16.45 7.20
N ASP A 296 0.42 17.17 8.09
CA ASP A 296 0.95 17.53 9.41
C ASP A 296 1.32 16.32 10.25
N SER A 297 0.53 15.24 10.18
CA SER A 297 0.82 14.00 10.89
C SER A 297 2.07 13.31 10.35
N ILE A 298 2.26 13.32 9.03
CA ILE A 298 3.45 12.75 8.38
C ILE A 298 4.70 13.56 8.73
N GLU A 299 4.64 14.88 8.64
CA GLU A 299 5.76 15.78 8.93
C GLU A 299 6.27 15.60 10.37
N ARG A 300 5.34 15.34 11.32
CA ARG A 300 5.68 15.20 12.74
C ARG A 300 6.13 13.79 13.14
N MET A 301 5.59 12.75 12.50
CA MET A 301 5.69 11.36 12.98
C MET A 301 6.27 10.39 11.95
N GLY A 302 6.69 10.91 10.79
CA GLY A 302 7.18 10.14 9.66
C GLY A 302 6.06 9.53 8.81
N PRO A 303 6.41 8.67 7.85
CA PRO A 303 5.46 8.00 6.97
C PRO A 303 4.34 7.28 7.74
N VAL A 304 3.15 7.17 7.13
CA VAL A 304 1.97 6.58 7.81
C VAL A 304 2.21 5.14 8.26
N GLY A 305 3.14 4.43 7.62
CA GLY A 305 3.58 3.10 7.99
C GLY A 305 4.18 2.98 9.40
N CYS A 306 4.67 4.09 9.97
CA CYS A 306 5.26 4.15 11.30
C CYS A 306 4.23 4.11 12.43
N TYR A 307 2.99 4.56 12.19
CA TYR A 307 1.96 4.73 13.23
C TYR A 307 0.57 4.19 12.86
N TRP A 308 0.43 3.55 11.70
CA TRP A 308 -0.82 2.87 11.34
C TRP A 308 -1.10 1.61 12.19
N SER A 309 -2.37 1.23 12.28
CA SER A 309 -2.82 0.21 13.23
C SER A 309 -2.75 -1.23 12.72
N PHE A 310 -2.27 -1.50 11.50
CA PHE A 310 -2.24 -2.86 10.93
C PHE A 310 -1.47 -3.86 11.80
N LEU A 311 -0.31 -3.46 12.34
CA LEU A 311 0.49 -4.30 13.23
C LEU A 311 -0.23 -4.55 14.57
N MET A 312 -0.81 -3.50 15.14
CA MET A 312 -1.56 -3.57 16.39
C MET A 312 -2.78 -4.49 16.25
N GLU A 313 -3.58 -4.34 15.20
CA GLU A 313 -4.73 -5.22 14.94
C GLU A 313 -4.35 -6.68 14.75
N ARG A 314 -3.22 -6.94 14.07
CA ARG A 314 -2.68 -8.29 13.91
C ARG A 314 -2.24 -8.88 15.26
N PHE A 315 -1.60 -8.07 16.11
CA PHE A 315 -1.25 -8.48 17.47
C PHE A 315 -2.51 -8.78 18.29
N CYS A 316 -3.49 -7.87 18.36
CA CYS A 316 -4.77 -8.10 19.04
C CYS A 316 -5.50 -9.34 18.52
N SER A 317 -5.49 -9.56 17.20
CA SER A 317 -6.09 -10.75 16.60
C SER A 317 -5.39 -12.05 17.06
N SER A 318 -4.08 -12.01 17.30
CA SER A 318 -3.34 -13.16 17.84
C SER A 318 -3.67 -13.47 19.30
N LEU A 319 -4.17 -12.47 20.05
CA LEU A 319 -4.62 -12.64 21.44
C LEU A 319 -6.07 -13.15 21.53
N ARG A 320 -6.91 -12.93 20.53
CA ARG A 320 -8.34 -13.32 20.56
C ARG A 320 -8.58 -14.79 20.95
N PRO A 321 -7.83 -15.78 20.40
CA PRO A 321 -8.03 -17.18 20.78
C PRO A 321 -7.71 -17.48 22.25
N ALA A 322 -6.91 -16.63 22.91
CA ALA A 322 -6.57 -16.78 24.33
C ALA A 322 -7.72 -16.37 25.26
N ILE A 323 -8.75 -15.69 24.76
CA ILE A 323 -9.92 -15.29 25.55
C ILE A 323 -10.83 -16.51 25.73
N THR A 324 -10.45 -17.40 26.63
CA THR A 324 -11.18 -18.65 26.92
C THR A 324 -12.26 -18.47 28.00
N SER A 325 -12.21 -17.38 28.77
CA SER A 325 -13.20 -17.02 29.78
C SER A 325 -13.85 -15.68 29.49
N ARG A 326 -15.19 -15.65 29.45
CA ARG A 326 -15.96 -14.40 29.38
C ARG A 326 -16.03 -13.66 30.72
N ARG A 327 -15.84 -14.37 31.83
CA ARG A 327 -15.90 -13.80 33.19
C ARG A 327 -14.58 -13.11 33.57
N ASN A 328 -13.46 -13.73 33.22
CA ASN A 328 -12.11 -13.23 33.53
C ASN A 328 -11.24 -13.15 32.27
N PRO A 329 -11.61 -12.34 31.27
CA PRO A 329 -10.93 -12.31 29.97
C PRO A 329 -9.46 -11.87 30.08
N TYR A 330 -9.15 -10.93 30.98
CA TYR A 330 -7.79 -10.40 31.15
C TYR A 330 -6.82 -11.44 31.73
N ALA A 331 -7.25 -12.24 32.71
CA ALA A 331 -6.38 -13.28 33.29
C ALA A 331 -5.95 -14.33 32.25
N SER A 332 -6.84 -14.70 31.33
CA SER A 332 -6.51 -15.62 30.24
C SER A 332 -5.52 -15.01 29.24
N ILE A 333 -5.69 -13.73 28.91
CA ILE A 333 -4.76 -12.98 28.04
C ILE A 333 -3.39 -12.86 28.70
N ASP A 334 -3.33 -12.43 29.97
CA ASP A 334 -2.09 -12.25 30.73
C ASP A 334 -1.29 -13.55 30.76
N ARG A 335 -1.96 -14.67 31.05
CA ARG A 335 -1.32 -15.98 31.08
C ARG A 335 -0.77 -16.37 29.72
N TYR A 336 -1.53 -16.16 28.65
CA TYR A 336 -1.09 -16.46 27.28
C TYR A 336 0.14 -15.62 26.88
N VAL A 337 0.14 -14.31 27.17
CA VAL A 337 1.26 -13.42 26.88
C VAL A 337 2.50 -13.83 27.67
N LEU A 338 2.33 -14.16 28.96
CA LEU A 338 3.41 -14.63 29.82
C LEU A 338 4.02 -15.94 29.29
N ASP A 339 3.19 -16.96 29.03
CA ASP A 339 3.65 -18.26 28.54
C ASP A 339 4.37 -18.12 27.18
N ARG A 340 3.86 -17.26 26.28
CA ARG A 340 4.50 -16.99 24.98
C ARG A 340 5.86 -16.30 25.13
N THR A 341 5.93 -15.28 26.00
CA THR A 341 7.18 -14.55 26.27
C THR A 341 8.22 -15.46 26.91
N LEU A 342 7.81 -16.32 27.85
CA LEU A 342 8.69 -17.30 28.47
C LEU A 342 9.26 -18.29 27.45
N ILE A 343 8.43 -18.80 26.53
CA ILE A 343 8.89 -19.67 25.45
C ILE A 343 9.91 -18.95 24.56
N ASP A 344 9.66 -17.70 24.20
CA ASP A 344 10.58 -16.92 23.37
C ASP A 344 11.90 -16.64 24.11
N GLN A 345 11.86 -16.37 25.42
CA GLN A 345 13.05 -16.21 26.26
C GLN A 345 13.85 -17.51 26.36
N VAL A 346 13.19 -18.67 26.55
CA VAL A 346 13.86 -19.98 26.55
C VAL A 346 14.52 -20.25 25.21
N ARG A 347 13.87 -19.92 24.09
CA ARG A 347 14.47 -20.06 22.75
C ARG A 347 15.71 -19.18 22.57
N LEU A 348 15.64 -17.93 23.02
CA LEU A 348 16.75 -16.97 23.00
C LEU A 348 17.94 -17.49 23.81
N LEU A 349 17.72 -17.87 25.07
CA LEU A 349 18.78 -18.35 25.97
C LEU A 349 19.46 -19.63 25.46
N ASN A 350 18.72 -20.50 24.75
CA ASN A 350 19.24 -21.77 24.24
C ASN A 350 19.69 -21.69 22.77
N ASN A 351 19.79 -20.50 22.17
CA ASN A 351 20.12 -20.32 20.75
C ASN A 351 19.28 -21.17 19.78
N LEU A 352 18.03 -21.47 20.15
CA LEU A 352 17.10 -22.26 19.33
C LEU A 352 16.48 -21.43 18.18
N ASN A 353 16.92 -20.18 18.02
CA ASN A 353 16.40 -19.18 17.08
C ASN A 353 16.64 -19.50 15.59
N GLY A 354 17.37 -20.58 15.25
CA GLY A 354 17.53 -21.04 13.86
C GLY A 354 16.24 -21.49 13.16
N ARG A 355 15.08 -21.42 13.83
CA ARG A 355 13.75 -21.78 13.30
C ARG A 355 12.65 -20.74 13.59
N ASN A 356 12.98 -19.50 13.94
CA ASN A 356 11.95 -18.54 14.34
C ASN A 356 11.22 -17.86 13.18
N ARG A 357 9.89 -17.99 13.22
CA ARG A 357 8.89 -17.15 12.56
C ARG A 357 8.79 -15.80 13.30
N THR A 358 9.85 -15.00 13.35
CA THR A 358 9.74 -13.59 13.71
C THR A 358 9.16 -12.80 12.54
N PHE A 359 8.47 -11.70 12.84
CA PHE A 359 7.71 -10.88 11.89
C PHE A 359 8.54 -10.14 10.83
N HIS A 360 9.87 -10.30 10.85
CA HIS A 360 10.73 -9.95 9.74
C HIS A 360 11.25 -11.22 9.09
N GLU A 361 11.16 -11.25 7.76
CA GLU A 361 11.65 -12.30 6.89
C GLU A 361 13.11 -12.65 7.21
N GLN A 362 13.32 -13.61 8.09
CA GLN A 362 14.59 -14.32 8.11
C GLN A 362 14.71 -15.02 6.76
N LYS A 363 15.76 -14.67 6.00
CA LYS A 363 16.24 -15.46 4.86
C LYS A 363 16.22 -16.93 5.28
N ARG A 364 15.22 -17.69 4.81
CA ARG A 364 15.08 -19.09 5.19
C ARG A 364 16.41 -19.78 4.88
N PRO A 365 16.99 -20.55 5.82
CA PRO A 365 18.21 -21.27 5.53
C PRO A 365 17.98 -22.20 4.33
N VAL A 366 18.95 -22.17 3.41
CA VAL A 366 18.95 -22.86 2.11
C VAL A 366 18.49 -24.29 2.29
N THR A 367 17.37 -24.65 1.67
CA THR A 367 16.92 -26.04 1.65
C THR A 367 17.67 -26.80 0.55
N LYS A 368 17.93 -28.10 0.71
CA LYS A 368 18.57 -28.99 -0.30
C LYS A 368 17.85 -29.03 -1.69
N LYS A 369 16.83 -28.21 -1.93
CA LYS A 369 15.96 -28.16 -3.12
C LYS A 369 16.02 -26.82 -3.87
N GLU A 370 16.86 -25.89 -3.43
CA GLU A 370 17.08 -24.57 -4.02
C GLU A 370 18.45 -24.54 -4.73
N TYR A 371 18.53 -23.83 -5.86
CA TYR A 371 19.79 -23.64 -6.60
C TYR A 371 20.23 -22.18 -6.52
N HIS A 372 21.50 -22.01 -6.14
CA HIS A 372 22.17 -20.73 -5.94
C HIS A 372 23.44 -20.70 -6.78
N ILE A 373 23.78 -19.53 -7.29
CA ILE A 373 25.05 -19.31 -7.99
C ILE A 373 25.58 -17.91 -7.66
N SER A 374 26.89 -17.80 -7.45
CA SER A 374 27.55 -16.54 -7.05
C SER A 374 27.42 -15.43 -8.09
N SER A 375 27.29 -15.76 -9.37
CA SER A 375 27.04 -14.78 -10.45
C SER A 375 25.63 -14.17 -10.41
N TYR A 376 24.72 -14.73 -9.63
CA TYR A 376 23.33 -14.24 -9.46
C TYR A 376 22.96 -14.20 -7.97
N PRO A 377 23.65 -13.38 -7.16
CA PRO A 377 23.49 -13.39 -5.70
C PRO A 377 22.07 -13.01 -5.25
N ALA A 378 21.34 -12.24 -6.07
CA ALA A 378 19.97 -11.82 -5.81
C ALA A 378 18.90 -12.85 -6.24
N SER A 379 19.27 -14.02 -6.77
CA SER A 379 18.31 -15.00 -7.34
C SER A 379 18.47 -16.40 -6.76
N VAL A 380 17.34 -17.03 -6.45
CA VAL A 380 17.26 -18.43 -6.02
C VAL A 380 16.30 -19.18 -6.92
N LEU A 381 16.79 -20.24 -7.58
CA LEU A 381 15.94 -21.09 -8.40
C LEU A 381 15.28 -22.17 -7.56
N MET A 382 14.01 -22.45 -7.83
CA MET A 382 13.23 -23.46 -7.14
C MET A 382 12.50 -24.39 -8.10
N ARG A 383 12.25 -25.61 -7.62
CA ARG A 383 11.57 -26.67 -8.37
C ARG A 383 10.21 -26.23 -8.96
N PRO A 384 9.74 -26.86 -10.05
CA PRO A 384 10.31 -28.05 -10.71
C PRO A 384 11.62 -27.78 -11.47
N GLN A 385 12.48 -28.79 -11.55
CA GLN A 385 13.73 -28.79 -12.30
C GLN A 385 13.67 -29.92 -13.33
N ARG A 386 14.02 -29.65 -14.58
CA ARG A 386 14.04 -30.65 -15.67
C ARG A 386 15.11 -30.30 -16.69
N VAL A 387 15.67 -31.31 -17.35
CA VAL A 387 16.45 -31.12 -18.58
C VAL A 387 15.54 -31.39 -19.77
N VAL A 388 15.27 -30.36 -20.58
CA VAL A 388 14.31 -30.40 -21.69
C VAL A 388 15.02 -30.14 -23.03
N PRO A 389 14.53 -30.70 -24.15
CA PRO A 389 15.03 -30.33 -25.47
C PRO A 389 14.71 -28.86 -25.77
N LEU A 390 15.70 -28.12 -26.28
CA LEU A 390 15.52 -26.76 -26.76
C LEU A 390 14.99 -26.77 -28.19
N VAL A 391 13.83 -26.15 -28.40
CA VAL A 391 13.31 -25.93 -29.75
C VAL A 391 14.22 -24.97 -30.52
N LYS A 392 14.29 -25.12 -31.85
CA LYS A 392 15.15 -24.31 -32.73
C LYS A 392 15.03 -22.80 -32.46
N ALA A 393 13.80 -22.31 -32.28
CA ALA A 393 13.54 -20.90 -32.01
C ALA A 393 14.18 -20.40 -30.71
N ASP A 394 14.18 -21.21 -29.64
CA ASP A 394 14.81 -20.84 -28.37
C ASP A 394 16.34 -20.92 -28.46
N ARG A 395 16.88 -21.89 -29.22
CA ARG A 395 18.33 -21.93 -29.50
C ARG A 395 18.80 -20.66 -30.20
N GLU A 396 18.06 -20.21 -31.20
CA GLU A 396 18.34 -18.98 -31.92
C GLU A 396 18.18 -17.73 -31.03
N ARG A 397 17.19 -17.70 -30.13
CA ARG A 397 17.02 -16.61 -29.16
C ARG A 397 18.19 -16.54 -28.17
N ILE A 398 18.63 -17.67 -27.63
CA ILE A 398 19.80 -17.75 -26.74
C ILE A 398 21.04 -17.26 -27.49
N ALA A 399 21.27 -17.74 -28.72
CA ALA A 399 22.40 -17.30 -29.53
C ALA A 399 22.37 -15.79 -29.84
N ARG A 400 21.17 -15.20 -30.07
CA ARG A 400 21.00 -13.75 -30.19
C ARG A 400 21.30 -13.01 -28.89
N HIS A 401 20.90 -13.54 -27.74
CA HIS A 401 21.25 -12.97 -26.44
C HIS A 401 22.78 -12.92 -26.25
N LEU A 402 23.47 -14.04 -26.51
CA LEU A 402 24.93 -14.12 -26.43
C LEU A 402 25.63 -13.18 -27.42
N SER A 403 25.07 -13.03 -28.63
CA SER A 403 25.54 -12.09 -29.64
C SER A 403 25.60 -10.66 -29.14
N VAL A 404 24.54 -10.21 -28.46
CA VAL A 404 24.48 -8.87 -27.84
C VAL A 404 25.48 -8.77 -26.69
N ARG A 405 25.52 -9.77 -25.80
CA ARG A 405 26.40 -9.77 -24.62
C ARG A 405 27.88 -9.71 -24.98
N PHE A 406 28.31 -10.46 -26.00
CA PHE A 406 29.73 -10.62 -26.36
C PHE A 406 30.14 -9.82 -27.61
N GLY A 407 29.22 -9.06 -28.22
CA GLY A 407 29.52 -8.20 -29.37
C GLY A 407 29.97 -8.95 -30.63
N ALA A 408 29.41 -10.13 -30.91
CA ALA A 408 29.75 -10.94 -32.08
C ALA A 408 28.51 -11.57 -32.73
N ASN A 409 28.64 -12.15 -33.93
CA ASN A 409 27.51 -12.67 -34.70
C ASN A 409 26.80 -13.86 -34.00
N ALA A 410 25.46 -13.82 -33.90
CA ALA A 410 24.66 -14.89 -33.29
C ALA A 410 24.93 -16.30 -33.83
N LYS A 411 25.23 -16.46 -35.13
CA LYS A 411 25.57 -17.78 -35.69
C LYS A 411 26.80 -18.40 -35.03
N ALA A 412 27.77 -17.58 -34.61
CA ALA A 412 28.99 -18.05 -33.96
C ALA A 412 28.71 -18.64 -32.56
N PHE A 413 27.58 -18.30 -31.94
CA PHE A 413 27.20 -18.78 -30.62
C PHE A 413 26.33 -20.02 -30.62
N LEU A 414 25.74 -20.42 -31.77
CA LEU A 414 24.87 -21.61 -31.84
C LEU A 414 25.58 -22.89 -31.40
N GLN A 415 26.90 -23.00 -31.64
CA GLN A 415 27.71 -24.14 -31.21
C GLN A 415 27.82 -24.27 -29.68
N TYR A 416 27.65 -23.17 -28.94
CA TYR A 416 27.68 -23.14 -27.48
C TYR A 416 26.29 -23.29 -26.86
N VAL A 417 25.23 -23.34 -27.68
CA VAL A 417 23.86 -23.55 -27.21
C VAL A 417 23.52 -25.04 -27.33
N PRO A 418 23.35 -25.76 -26.20
CA PRO A 418 23.13 -27.20 -26.22
C PRO A 418 21.77 -27.55 -26.83
N GLU A 419 21.61 -28.81 -27.26
CA GLU A 419 20.32 -29.30 -27.76
C GLU A 419 19.31 -29.56 -26.65
N ARG A 420 19.81 -29.84 -25.44
CA ARG A 420 19.02 -30.01 -24.23
C ARG A 420 19.58 -29.10 -23.16
N ILE A 421 18.71 -28.43 -22.43
CA ILE A 421 19.11 -27.47 -21.41
C ILE A 421 18.38 -27.74 -20.11
N GLU A 422 19.07 -27.45 -19.00
CA GLU A 422 18.45 -27.46 -17.70
C GLU A 422 17.50 -26.27 -17.55
N THR A 423 16.30 -26.57 -17.04
CA THR A 423 15.23 -25.61 -16.82
C THR A 423 14.70 -25.66 -15.41
N TRP A 424 14.36 -24.49 -14.88
CA TRP A 424 13.77 -24.32 -13.56
C TRP A 424 12.40 -23.66 -13.65
N GLY A 425 11.52 -24.04 -12.73
CA GLY A 425 10.13 -23.61 -12.74
C GLY A 425 9.85 -22.33 -11.99
N LYS A 426 10.75 -21.90 -11.10
CA LYS A 426 10.57 -20.71 -10.26
C LYS A 426 11.87 -20.01 -9.99
N VAL A 427 11.80 -18.69 -9.81
CA VAL A 427 12.87 -17.85 -9.27
C VAL A 427 12.30 -17.02 -8.13
N ARG A 428 13.01 -16.96 -7.01
CA ARG A 428 12.77 -15.99 -5.93
C ARG A 428 13.88 -14.94 -5.98
N ARG A 429 13.51 -13.67 -5.91
CA ARG A 429 14.47 -12.56 -5.73
C ARG A 429 14.72 -12.34 -4.24
N LEU A 430 15.98 -12.26 -3.80
CA LEU A 430 16.33 -12.27 -2.37
C LEU A 430 16.26 -10.90 -1.68
N ASP A 431 16.10 -9.83 -2.45
CA ASP A 431 16.00 -8.44 -1.96
C ASP A 431 14.51 -8.07 -1.81
N ASP A 432 13.81 -8.79 -0.92
CA ASP A 432 12.35 -8.66 -0.67
C ASP A 432 11.46 -8.89 -1.90
N GLY A 433 12.00 -9.61 -2.89
CA GLY A 433 11.37 -9.81 -4.18
C GLY A 433 10.55 -11.09 -4.28
N ASP A 434 9.58 -11.05 -5.19
CA ASP A 434 8.56 -12.10 -5.29
C ASP A 434 9.08 -13.41 -5.88
N THR A 435 8.37 -14.50 -5.58
CA THR A 435 8.57 -15.76 -6.29
C THR A 435 7.83 -15.74 -7.62
N VAL A 436 8.57 -15.67 -8.71
CA VAL A 436 8.05 -15.71 -10.09
C VAL A 436 7.98 -17.16 -10.57
N HIS A 437 6.92 -17.51 -11.27
CA HIS A 437 6.73 -18.83 -11.87
C HIS A 437 6.96 -18.81 -13.38
N ALA A 438 7.77 -19.73 -13.89
CA ALA A 438 7.89 -19.98 -15.31
C ALA A 438 6.67 -20.76 -15.81
N ARG A 439 5.87 -20.14 -16.68
CA ARG A 439 4.55 -20.67 -17.09
C ARG A 439 4.63 -22.02 -17.78
N GLY A 440 5.66 -22.23 -18.61
CA GLY A 440 5.89 -23.48 -19.33
C GLY A 440 6.27 -24.66 -18.41
N MET A 441 6.72 -24.37 -17.18
CA MET A 441 7.18 -25.37 -16.22
C MET A 441 6.20 -25.61 -15.07
N VAL A 442 5.45 -24.58 -14.68
CA VAL A 442 4.48 -24.63 -13.59
C VAL A 442 3.07 -24.54 -14.18
N LYS A 443 2.22 -25.55 -14.00
CA LYS A 443 0.81 -25.48 -14.42
C LYS A 443 0.01 -24.57 -13.47
N LEU A 444 -0.87 -23.74 -14.02
CA LEU A 444 -1.80 -22.92 -13.23
C LEU A 444 -3.02 -23.75 -12.84
N ARG A 445 -3.27 -23.92 -11.54
CA ARG A 445 -4.49 -24.57 -11.03
C ARG A 445 -5.59 -23.54 -10.82
N ARG A 446 -6.84 -23.99 -10.73
CA ARG A 446 -8.03 -23.13 -10.56
C ARG A 446 -7.96 -22.19 -9.35
N THR A 447 -7.34 -22.63 -8.26
CA THR A 447 -7.21 -21.86 -7.00
C THR A 447 -5.94 -21.01 -6.93
N ASP A 448 -5.03 -21.17 -7.89
CA ASP A 448 -3.74 -20.48 -7.87
C ASP A 448 -3.89 -19.01 -8.28
N ARG A 449 -2.86 -18.23 -7.94
CA ARG A 449 -2.63 -16.90 -8.51
C ARG A 449 -1.61 -17.02 -9.62
N ASP A 450 -1.80 -16.30 -10.71
CA ASP A 450 -0.86 -16.31 -11.82
C ASP A 450 0.37 -15.44 -11.52
N MET A 451 1.42 -16.08 -10.99
CA MET A 451 2.71 -15.49 -10.64
C MET A 451 3.70 -15.45 -11.83
N SER A 452 3.24 -15.60 -13.07
CA SER A 452 4.13 -15.71 -14.24
C SER A 452 4.40 -14.42 -14.98
N PHE A 453 3.68 -13.34 -14.66
CA PHE A 453 3.87 -12.05 -15.32
C PHE A 453 4.87 -11.19 -14.56
N VAL A 454 5.81 -10.60 -15.29
CA VAL A 454 6.94 -9.85 -14.75
C VAL A 454 7.09 -8.51 -15.43
N ARG A 455 7.66 -7.57 -14.67
CA ARG A 455 8.35 -6.40 -15.21
C ARG A 455 9.83 -6.73 -15.35
N TYR A 456 10.44 -6.30 -16.44
CA TYR A 456 11.87 -6.38 -16.67
C TYR A 456 12.36 -5.13 -17.40
N ALA A 457 13.62 -4.78 -17.21
CA ALA A 457 14.23 -3.63 -17.87
C ALA A 457 15.43 -4.07 -18.72
N LEU A 458 15.55 -3.47 -19.89
CA LEU A 458 16.67 -3.67 -20.82
C LEU A 458 17.25 -2.32 -21.20
N GLU A 459 18.53 -2.29 -21.52
CA GLU A 459 19.18 -1.14 -22.11
C GLU A 459 18.98 -1.16 -23.63
N GLU A 460 18.32 -0.14 -24.17
CA GLU A 460 18.20 0.06 -25.62
C GLU A 460 19.06 1.24 -26.05
N ASP A 461 19.78 1.10 -27.17
CA ASP A 461 20.39 2.26 -27.83
C ASP A 461 19.29 3.19 -28.37
N LYS A 462 19.24 4.41 -27.83
CA LYS A 462 18.37 5.51 -28.29
C LYS A 462 18.51 5.76 -29.78
N TYR A 463 19.68 5.48 -30.34
CA TYR A 463 20.01 5.66 -31.75
C TYR A 463 20.06 4.35 -32.53
N LYS A 464 19.36 3.29 -32.11
CA LYS A 464 19.35 1.99 -32.82
C LYS A 464 19.03 2.06 -34.32
N ASN A 465 18.27 3.07 -34.74
CA ASN A 465 17.92 3.32 -36.14
C ASN A 465 18.90 4.28 -36.87
N ARG A 466 19.97 4.73 -36.21
CA ARG A 466 20.98 5.68 -36.71
C ARG A 466 22.40 5.11 -36.45
N PRO A 467 22.82 4.09 -37.23
CA PRO A 467 24.02 3.29 -36.96
C PRO A 467 25.35 4.05 -37.00
N LYS A 468 25.36 5.28 -37.55
CA LYS A 468 26.55 6.16 -37.60
C LYS A 468 26.75 6.99 -36.33
N ARG A 469 25.77 7.02 -35.41
CA ARG A 469 25.86 7.79 -34.17
C ARG A 469 26.44 6.91 -33.07
N LYS A 470 27.23 7.50 -32.17
CA LYS A 470 27.71 6.81 -30.97
C LYS A 470 26.48 6.29 -30.17
N PRO A 471 26.43 5.00 -29.82
CA PRO A 471 25.33 4.45 -29.04
C PRO A 471 25.12 5.21 -27.73
N GLU A 472 23.86 5.48 -27.40
CA GLU A 472 23.45 6.07 -26.12
C GLU A 472 22.39 5.15 -25.53
N PHE A 473 22.79 4.33 -24.56
CA PHE A 473 21.90 3.35 -23.96
C PHE A 473 20.98 4.02 -22.95
N VAL A 474 19.68 3.74 -23.09
CA VAL A 474 18.64 4.16 -22.18
C VAL A 474 17.93 2.92 -21.63
N ARG A 475 17.77 2.88 -20.31
CA ARG A 475 17.01 1.83 -19.64
C ARG A 475 15.53 1.98 -20.00
N LYS A 476 14.91 0.88 -20.45
CA LYS A 476 13.51 0.85 -20.86
C LYS A 476 12.79 -0.31 -20.21
N GLU A 477 11.56 -0.04 -19.77
CA GLU A 477 10.69 -0.97 -19.07
C GLU A 477 9.85 -1.80 -20.04
N TYR A 478 9.72 -3.08 -19.72
CA TYR A 478 8.90 -4.03 -20.45
C TYR A 478 8.10 -4.90 -19.49
N PHE A 479 7.03 -5.50 -20.02
CA PHE A 479 6.15 -6.39 -19.28
C PHE A 479 5.87 -7.61 -20.12
N GLY A 480 5.86 -8.79 -19.50
CA GLY A 480 5.64 -10.04 -20.20
C GLY A 480 5.41 -11.21 -19.27
N GLN A 481 5.16 -12.37 -19.85
CA GLN A 481 5.00 -13.63 -19.14
C GLN A 481 6.29 -14.44 -19.23
N LEU A 482 6.87 -14.77 -18.08
CA LEU A 482 7.99 -15.69 -17.97
C LEU A 482 7.54 -17.10 -18.39
N GLN A 483 8.14 -17.63 -19.45
CA GLN A 483 7.85 -18.96 -19.97
C GLN A 483 8.78 -20.01 -19.39
N TYR A 484 10.08 -19.75 -19.42
CA TYR A 484 11.14 -20.69 -18.99
C TYR A 484 12.30 -19.95 -18.33
N ILE A 485 12.96 -20.62 -17.38
CA ILE A 485 14.25 -20.21 -16.82
C ILE A 485 15.27 -21.27 -17.25
N TYR A 486 16.33 -20.87 -17.94
CA TYR A 486 17.39 -21.74 -18.43
C TYR A 486 18.68 -21.54 -17.63
N ILE A 487 19.41 -22.63 -17.40
CA ILE A 487 20.80 -22.59 -16.95
C ILE A 487 21.69 -22.91 -18.15
N LEU A 488 22.50 -21.94 -18.56
CA LEU A 488 23.44 -22.10 -19.66
C LEU A 488 24.87 -22.06 -19.12
N SER A 489 25.55 -23.21 -19.17
CA SER A 489 26.99 -23.29 -18.90
C SER A 489 27.78 -23.01 -20.18
N LEU A 490 28.62 -21.99 -20.13
CA LEU A 490 29.55 -21.62 -21.19
C LEU A 490 30.97 -22.04 -20.81
N PRO A 491 31.75 -22.59 -21.77
CA PRO A 491 33.18 -22.81 -21.56
C PRO A 491 33.92 -21.47 -21.48
N ALA A 492 35.21 -21.50 -21.18
CA ALA A 492 36.09 -20.38 -21.42
C ALA A 492 36.01 -19.96 -22.90
N LEU A 493 35.83 -18.66 -23.14
CA LEU A 493 35.70 -18.03 -24.45
C LEU A 493 36.70 -16.87 -24.59
N PRO A 494 38.03 -17.12 -24.59
CA PRO A 494 39.04 -16.04 -24.62
C PRO A 494 38.89 -15.11 -25.84
N LYS A 495 38.47 -15.66 -26.98
CA LYS A 495 38.18 -14.91 -28.22
C LYS A 495 37.15 -13.79 -28.02
N TYR A 496 36.27 -13.93 -27.04
CA TYR A 496 35.20 -12.99 -26.74
C TYR A 496 35.42 -12.29 -25.39
N LYS A 497 36.68 -12.16 -24.95
CA LYS A 497 37.08 -11.52 -23.69
C LYS A 497 36.49 -12.18 -22.43
N GLN A 498 36.21 -13.48 -22.48
CA GLN A 498 35.74 -14.28 -21.36
C GLN A 498 36.73 -15.43 -21.10
N PRO A 499 37.82 -15.20 -20.35
CA PRO A 499 38.89 -16.18 -20.18
C PRO A 499 38.48 -17.38 -19.31
N GLU A 500 37.51 -17.20 -18.42
CA GLU A 500 37.03 -18.23 -17.48
C GLU A 500 35.67 -18.81 -17.91
N PRO A 501 35.38 -20.08 -17.63
CA PRO A 501 34.04 -20.64 -17.77
C PRO A 501 33.01 -19.85 -16.96
N GLN A 502 31.79 -19.74 -17.48
CA GLN A 502 30.71 -18.99 -16.83
C GLN A 502 29.38 -19.74 -16.93
N THR A 503 28.55 -19.65 -15.90
CA THR A 503 27.16 -20.07 -15.98
C THR A 503 26.25 -18.85 -15.98
N LEU A 504 25.36 -18.78 -16.97
CA LEU A 504 24.36 -17.75 -17.15
C LEU A 504 22.97 -18.29 -16.79
N LEU A 505 22.20 -17.48 -16.06
CA LEU A 505 20.78 -17.72 -15.84
C LEU A 505 20.01 -16.87 -16.84
N LEU A 506 19.23 -17.52 -17.71
CA LEU A 506 18.50 -16.86 -18.78
C LEU A 506 17.00 -17.02 -18.58
N ALA A 507 16.24 -15.99 -18.92
CA ALA A 507 14.78 -16.00 -18.84
C ALA A 507 14.18 -15.89 -20.24
N CYS A 508 13.33 -16.84 -20.61
CA CYS A 508 12.51 -16.74 -21.82
C CYS A 508 11.19 -16.05 -21.45
N VAL A 509 10.99 -14.83 -21.93
CA VAL A 509 9.81 -14.01 -21.63
C VAL A 509 9.04 -13.74 -22.91
N THR A 510 7.72 -13.87 -22.86
CA THR A 510 6.82 -13.46 -23.94
C THR A 510 6.19 -12.12 -23.60
N ASP A 511 6.44 -11.11 -24.42
CA ASP A 511 6.04 -9.73 -24.13
C ASP A 511 4.51 -9.56 -24.14
N CYS A 512 4.00 -8.61 -23.36
CA CYS A 512 2.64 -8.11 -23.51
C CYS A 512 2.59 -7.19 -24.74
N ALA A 513 1.80 -7.56 -25.76
CA ALA A 513 1.80 -6.83 -27.04
C ALA A 513 0.90 -5.59 -26.99
N GLY A 514 1.35 -4.50 -27.62
CA GLY A 514 0.52 -3.30 -27.82
C GLY A 514 0.15 -2.58 -26.53
N LEU A 515 1.08 -2.51 -25.57
CA LEU A 515 0.88 -1.73 -24.34
C LEU A 515 0.65 -0.25 -24.66
N SER A 516 -0.35 0.34 -24.00
CA SER A 516 -0.59 1.78 -24.02
C SER A 516 0.53 2.54 -23.32
N GLN A 517 0.57 3.85 -23.54
CA GLN A 517 1.28 4.75 -22.64
C GLN A 517 0.70 4.65 -21.22
N PRO A 518 1.52 4.87 -20.18
CA PRO A 518 1.03 4.92 -18.81
C PRO A 518 0.05 6.10 -18.63
N ASN A 519 -1.00 5.89 -17.85
CA ASN A 519 -1.89 6.98 -17.42
C ASN A 519 -1.27 7.80 -16.27
N SER A 520 -2.02 8.75 -15.71
CA SER A 520 -1.58 9.63 -14.61
C SER A 520 -1.14 8.91 -13.32
N VAL A 521 -1.44 7.62 -13.18
CA VAL A 521 -1.02 6.78 -12.05
C VAL A 521 -0.14 5.60 -12.51
N GLY A 522 0.46 5.68 -13.69
CA GLY A 522 1.41 4.70 -14.20
C GLY A 522 0.80 3.40 -14.76
N ILE A 523 -0.53 3.27 -14.81
CA ILE A 523 -1.19 2.04 -15.30
C ILE A 523 -1.14 2.01 -16.83
N ARG A 524 -0.67 0.88 -17.37
CA ARG A 524 -0.63 0.58 -18.81
C ARG A 524 -1.68 -0.47 -19.15
N TYR A 525 -2.25 -0.40 -20.35
CA TYR A 525 -3.32 -1.30 -20.81
C TYR A 525 -2.91 -2.03 -22.09
N TYR A 526 -3.40 -3.25 -22.27
CA TYR A 526 -3.28 -4.00 -23.52
C TYR A 526 -4.50 -4.91 -23.72
N SER A 527 -4.63 -5.48 -24.92
CA SER A 527 -5.78 -6.31 -25.31
C SER A 527 -5.75 -7.76 -24.78
N GLY A 528 -4.80 -8.10 -23.91
CA GLY A 528 -4.54 -9.50 -23.52
C GLY A 528 -3.67 -10.28 -24.52
N LYS A 529 -3.40 -9.73 -25.71
CA LYS A 529 -2.54 -10.35 -26.72
C LYS A 529 -1.08 -10.42 -26.26
N MET A 530 -0.49 -11.60 -26.41
CA MET A 530 0.94 -11.84 -26.18
C MET A 530 1.73 -11.60 -27.47
N GLY A 531 2.92 -11.05 -27.33
CA GLY A 531 3.83 -10.68 -28.41
C GLY A 531 4.91 -11.74 -28.65
N THR A 532 6.08 -11.28 -29.04
CA THR A 532 7.22 -12.16 -29.34
C THR A 532 7.91 -12.64 -28.07
N SER A 533 8.33 -13.91 -28.06
CA SER A 533 9.23 -14.41 -27.02
C SER A 533 10.67 -13.98 -27.29
N GLN A 534 11.36 -13.56 -26.22
CA GLN A 534 12.76 -13.21 -26.21
C GLN A 534 13.48 -13.87 -25.02
N VAL A 535 14.79 -14.02 -25.14
CA VAL A 535 15.64 -14.52 -24.06
C VAL A 535 16.47 -13.36 -23.54
N ILE A 536 16.33 -13.11 -22.24
CA ILE A 536 17.01 -12.04 -21.51
C ILE A 536 17.86 -12.64 -20.39
N ASP A 537 18.76 -11.83 -19.84
CA ASP A 537 19.46 -12.18 -18.61
C ASP A 537 18.43 -12.24 -17.47
N LEU A 538 18.46 -13.28 -16.63
CA LEU A 538 17.51 -13.43 -15.52
C LEU A 538 17.57 -12.23 -14.57
N ALA A 539 18.74 -11.60 -14.42
CA ALA A 539 18.91 -10.43 -13.57
C ALA A 539 18.07 -9.21 -14.03
N SER A 540 17.72 -9.14 -15.32
CA SER A 540 16.86 -8.10 -15.88
C SER A 540 15.41 -8.14 -15.38
N ILE A 541 14.94 -9.29 -14.85
CA ILE A 541 13.61 -9.39 -14.25
C ILE A 541 13.60 -8.69 -12.90
N GLU A 542 12.74 -7.70 -12.76
CA GLU A 542 12.72 -6.84 -11.57
C GLU A 542 11.71 -7.35 -10.54
N CYS A 543 10.48 -7.61 -10.95
CA CYS A 543 9.42 -8.03 -10.05
C CYS A 543 8.28 -8.77 -10.78
N VAL A 544 7.42 -9.42 -9.98
CA VAL A 544 6.12 -9.90 -10.47
C VAL A 544 5.14 -8.73 -10.57
N ILE A 545 4.26 -8.75 -11.56
CA ILE A 545 3.21 -7.73 -11.73
C ILE A 545 1.82 -8.34 -11.55
N GLY A 546 0.89 -7.51 -11.11
CA GLY A 546 -0.55 -7.80 -11.11
C GLY A 546 -1.20 -7.48 -12.44
N ARG A 547 -2.35 -8.09 -12.70
CA ARG A 547 -3.20 -7.75 -13.84
C ARG A 547 -4.65 -7.65 -13.41
N VAL A 548 -5.38 -6.67 -13.94
CA VAL A 548 -6.83 -6.51 -13.76
C VAL A 548 -7.48 -6.45 -15.13
N GLU A 549 -8.40 -7.36 -15.41
CA GLU A 549 -9.14 -7.40 -16.67
C GLU A 549 -10.53 -6.76 -16.47
N ASP A 550 -10.87 -5.79 -17.33
CA ASP A 550 -12.20 -5.19 -17.38
C ASP A 550 -12.54 -4.83 -18.83
N ARG A 551 -13.74 -5.22 -19.28
CA ARG A 551 -14.29 -4.92 -20.62
C ARG A 551 -13.31 -5.17 -21.79
N GLY A 552 -12.63 -6.33 -21.77
CA GLY A 552 -11.73 -6.76 -22.86
C GLY A 552 -10.38 -6.03 -22.92
N GLN A 553 -10.03 -5.29 -21.87
CA GLN A 553 -8.70 -4.71 -21.67
C GLN A 553 -8.08 -5.26 -20.40
N VAL A 554 -6.77 -5.48 -20.44
CA VAL A 554 -5.99 -5.93 -19.30
C VAL A 554 -5.09 -4.79 -18.85
N ALA A 555 -5.27 -4.33 -17.62
CA ALA A 555 -4.43 -3.35 -16.96
C ALA A 555 -3.24 -4.03 -16.29
N ILE A 556 -2.05 -3.47 -16.45
CA ILE A 556 -0.85 -3.85 -15.71
C ILE A 556 -0.82 -3.10 -14.38
N ILE A 557 -0.82 -3.85 -13.28
CA ILE A 557 -0.64 -3.32 -11.93
C ILE A 557 0.79 -3.58 -11.50
N ASP A 558 1.56 -2.51 -11.52
CA ASP A 558 2.95 -2.52 -11.08
C ASP A 558 3.03 -1.96 -9.66
N ARG A 559 3.61 -2.74 -8.73
CA ARG A 559 3.90 -2.27 -7.36
C ARG A 559 5.30 -1.72 -7.22
N SER A 560 6.13 -1.78 -8.26
CA SER A 560 7.56 -1.49 -8.24
C SER A 560 7.95 -0.11 -8.74
N ASN A 561 6.96 0.75 -9.02
CA ASN A 561 7.19 2.16 -9.31
C ASN A 561 8.06 2.76 -8.18
N GLU A 562 8.89 3.76 -8.51
CA GLU A 562 10.02 4.36 -7.76
C GLU A 562 9.87 4.57 -6.25
N PHE A 563 8.67 4.41 -5.73
CA PHE A 563 8.21 4.69 -4.39
C PHE A 563 8.11 3.48 -3.45
N SER A 564 8.50 2.28 -3.91
CA SER A 564 8.40 1.03 -3.15
C SER A 564 9.70 0.24 -3.04
N ARG A 565 10.79 0.72 -3.65
CA ARG A 565 12.10 0.09 -3.52
C ARG A 565 12.90 0.89 -2.51
N VAL A 566 13.55 0.19 -1.59
CA VAL A 566 14.68 0.75 -0.84
C VAL A 566 15.78 1.02 -1.88
N ILE A 567 15.98 2.28 -2.24
CA ILE A 567 17.21 2.69 -2.91
C ILE A 567 18.22 2.85 -1.78
N ILE A 568 19.00 1.82 -1.53
CA ILE A 568 20.20 1.99 -0.69
C ILE A 568 21.14 2.85 -1.56
N PRO A 569 21.46 4.08 -1.17
CA PRO A 569 22.49 4.85 -1.87
C PRO A 569 23.77 4.02 -1.88
N GLU A 570 24.49 4.01 -2.99
CA GLU A 570 25.89 3.62 -2.90
C GLU A 570 26.53 4.64 -1.94
N ASP A 571 27.12 4.16 -0.84
CA ASP A 571 27.90 5.02 0.04
C ASP A 571 28.95 5.70 -0.83
N ASP A 572 28.82 7.00 -1.04
CA ASP A 572 29.88 7.82 -1.62
C ASP A 572 31.10 7.68 -0.70
N GLU A 573 32.19 7.08 -1.21
CA GLU A 573 33.48 6.97 -0.53
C GLU A 573 34.04 8.33 -0.08
#